data_AF-A0A8H8R0G9-F1
#
_entry.id   AF-A0A8H8R0G9-F1
#
_cell.length_a   1.000
_cell.length_b   1.000
_cell.length_c   1.000
_cell.angle_alpha   90.00
_cell.angle_beta   90.00
_cell.angle_gamma   90.00
#
_symmetry.space_group_name_H-M   'P 1'
#
loop_
_entity.id
_entity.type
_entity.pdbx_description
1 polymer ?
#
loop_
_entity_poly.entity_id
_entity_poly.type
_entity_poly.pdbx_seq_one_letter_code
_entity_poly.pdbx_strand_id
1 'polypeptide(L)'
;MDSTHKTLPTFTIFRGSKNPGAYVWSPFVTKLETRLRFAGLPYRTDAGSPKSAPRGKIPYMTISEPNTNAPTASLADSGIIIENLKENGFLDDLNAGLSPSRKRMIWR
;
A
#
# COMPACT_ATOMS: atom_id res chain seq x y z
N MET A 1 -10.93 14.14 -29.20
CA MET A 1 -11.26 14.03 -27.76
C MET A 1 -10.21 13.12 -27.17
N ASP A 2 -9.20 13.71 -26.54
CA ASP A 2 -7.94 13.06 -26.20
C ASP A 2 -8.12 12.18 -24.95
N SER A 3 -8.25 10.87 -25.14
CA SER A 3 -8.28 9.89 -24.07
C SER A 3 -6.85 9.71 -23.54
N THR A 4 -6.44 10.61 -22.65
CA THR A 4 -5.16 10.48 -21.94
C THR A 4 -5.20 9.21 -21.10
N HIS A 5 -4.60 8.12 -21.62
CA HIS A 5 -4.33 6.92 -20.85
C HIS A 5 -3.37 7.28 -19.71
N LYS A 6 -3.91 7.75 -18.58
CA LYS A 6 -3.13 8.03 -17.37
C LYS A 6 -2.51 6.72 -16.93
N THR A 7 -1.23 6.55 -17.22
CA THR A 7 -0.50 5.33 -16.88
C THR A 7 -0.43 5.27 -15.36
N LEU A 8 -0.81 4.14 -14.77
CA LEU A 8 -0.83 3.99 -13.32
C LEU A 8 0.60 3.96 -12.77
N PRO A 9 0.87 4.57 -11.60
CA PRO A 9 2.13 4.42 -10.92
C PRO A 9 2.43 2.96 -10.60
N THR A 10 3.70 2.62 -10.48
CA THR A 10 4.12 1.31 -10.00
C THR A 10 4.21 1.32 -8.48
N PHE A 11 3.42 0.46 -7.83
CA PHE A 11 3.45 0.25 -6.39
C PHE A 11 4.32 -0.97 -6.07
N THR A 12 5.34 -0.80 -5.22
CA THR A 12 6.18 -1.92 -4.76
C THR A 12 6.13 -2.03 -3.24
N ILE A 13 5.68 -3.18 -2.72
CA ILE A 13 5.61 -3.50 -1.30
C ILE A 13 6.87 -4.25 -0.87
N PHE A 14 7.52 -3.74 0.16
CA PHE A 14 8.66 -4.37 0.83
C PHE A 14 8.21 -5.10 2.07
N ARG A 15 8.43 -6.43 2.10
CA ARG A 15 7.72 -7.34 3.00
C ARG A 15 8.58 -8.39 3.71
N GLY A 16 9.90 -8.27 3.68
CA GLY A 16 10.83 -9.27 4.21
C GLY A 16 11.34 -10.26 3.18
N SER A 17 10.47 -10.77 2.30
CA SER A 17 10.83 -11.76 1.28
C SER A 17 10.29 -11.37 -0.11
N LYS A 18 11.11 -11.61 -1.14
CA LYS A 18 10.76 -11.37 -2.54
C LYS A 18 9.74 -12.36 -3.10
N ASN A 19 9.54 -13.52 -2.46
CA ASN A 19 8.66 -14.58 -2.97
C ASN A 19 7.20 -14.15 -2.84
N PRO A 20 6.47 -13.81 -3.93
CA PRO A 20 5.06 -13.43 -3.83
C PRO A 20 4.23 -14.61 -3.32
N GLY A 21 3.18 -14.32 -2.55
CA GLY A 21 2.28 -15.35 -2.01
C GLY A 21 2.83 -16.17 -0.83
N ALA A 22 4.13 -16.08 -0.51
CA ALA A 22 4.66 -16.69 0.70
C ALA A 22 4.19 -15.92 1.95
N TYR A 23 3.82 -16.65 3.01
CA TYR A 23 3.58 -16.04 4.32
C TYR A 23 4.85 -15.34 4.81
N VAL A 24 4.67 -14.16 5.40
CA VAL A 24 5.74 -13.42 6.06
C VAL A 24 5.37 -13.14 7.51
N TRP A 25 6.39 -12.98 8.32
CA TRP A 25 6.31 -12.77 9.77
C TRP A 25 5.43 -11.59 10.22
N SER A 26 5.31 -10.54 9.41
CA SER A 26 4.51 -9.35 9.77
C SER A 26 3.05 -9.51 9.32
N PRO A 27 2.07 -9.54 10.24
CA PRO A 27 0.65 -9.62 9.88
C PRO A 27 0.16 -8.37 9.12
N PHE A 28 0.83 -7.24 9.29
CA PHE A 28 0.52 -5.99 8.59
C PHE A 28 0.81 -6.07 7.09
N VAL A 29 1.73 -6.94 6.66
CA VAL A 29 1.94 -7.22 5.24
C VAL A 29 0.71 -7.91 4.68
N THR A 30 0.26 -8.99 5.31
CA THR A 30 -0.92 -9.75 4.88
C THR A 30 -2.16 -8.87 4.83
N LYS A 31 -2.33 -7.98 5.82
CA LYS A 31 -3.40 -6.97 5.85
C LYS A 31 -3.34 -6.07 4.61
N LEU A 32 -2.18 -5.52 4.30
CA LEU A 32 -2.00 -4.60 3.16
C LEU A 32 -2.20 -5.32 1.83
N GLU A 33 -1.51 -6.44 1.60
CA GLU A 33 -1.60 -7.22 0.36
C GLU A 33 -3.03 -7.68 0.07
N THR A 34 -3.75 -8.16 1.08
CA THR A 34 -5.16 -8.56 0.96
C THR A 34 -6.03 -7.38 0.53
N ARG A 35 -5.84 -6.22 1.15
CA ARG A 35 -6.62 -5.02 0.80
C ARG A 35 -6.38 -4.59 -0.64
N LEU A 36 -5.13 -4.60 -1.11
CA LEU A 36 -4.81 -4.24 -2.49
C LEU A 36 -5.39 -5.25 -3.50
N ARG A 37 -5.33 -6.55 -3.19
CA ARG A 37 -5.92 -7.59 -4.04
C ARG A 37 -7.44 -7.45 -4.15
N PHE A 38 -8.14 -7.19 -3.05
CA PHE A 38 -9.59 -6.97 -3.06
C PHE A 38 -9.99 -5.68 -3.79
N ALA A 39 -9.13 -4.67 -3.81
CA ALA A 39 -9.33 -3.46 -4.60
C ALA A 39 -8.92 -3.61 -6.07
N GLY A 40 -8.35 -4.76 -6.48
CA GLY A 40 -7.82 -4.95 -7.83
C GLY A 40 -6.62 -4.06 -8.17
N LEU A 41 -5.96 -3.45 -7.18
CA LEU A 41 -4.82 -2.56 -7.40
C LEU A 41 -3.56 -3.41 -7.69
N PRO A 42 -2.92 -3.29 -8.86
CA PRO A 42 -1.71 -4.04 -9.17
C PRO A 42 -0.52 -3.53 -8.35
N TYR A 43 0.27 -4.45 -7.81
CA TYR A 43 1.50 -4.13 -7.08
C TYR A 43 2.57 -5.20 -7.30
N ARG A 44 3.82 -4.83 -7.03
CA ARG A 44 4.98 -5.72 -6.97
C ARG A 44 5.37 -5.97 -5.52
N THR A 45 6.06 -7.08 -5.28
CA THR A 45 6.65 -7.39 -3.97
C THR A 45 8.16 -7.43 -4.08
N ASP A 46 8.85 -6.94 -3.06
CA ASP A 46 10.30 -7.07 -2.95
C ASP A 46 10.74 -7.39 -1.51
N ALA A 47 11.98 -7.86 -1.39
CA ALA A 47 12.63 -8.06 -0.12
C ALA A 47 12.97 -6.71 0.53
N GLY A 48 12.69 -6.58 1.81
CA GLY A 48 13.03 -5.40 2.59
C GLY A 48 13.02 -5.72 4.07
N SER A 49 13.80 -4.99 4.86
CA SER A 49 13.95 -5.25 6.28
C SER A 49 13.57 -4.03 7.11
N PRO A 50 13.27 -4.18 8.41
CA PRO A 50 13.10 -3.04 9.29
C PRO A 50 14.29 -2.07 9.25
N LYS A 51 15.52 -2.56 9.06
CA LYS A 51 16.73 -1.72 8.98
C LYS A 51 16.73 -0.80 7.75
N SER A 52 16.16 -1.26 6.64
CA SER A 52 16.07 -0.50 5.38
C SER A 52 14.72 0.24 5.24
N ALA A 53 13.80 0.03 6.17
CA ALA A 53 12.47 0.59 6.09
C ALA A 53 12.43 2.03 6.58
N PRO A 54 11.64 2.91 5.94
CA PRO A 54 11.30 4.19 6.53
C PRO A 54 10.72 3.98 7.93
N ARG A 55 11.23 4.70 8.92
CA ARG A 55 10.75 4.63 10.31
C ARG A 55 10.86 3.24 10.97
N GLY A 56 11.63 2.31 10.40
CA GLY A 56 11.89 1.00 11.01
C GLY A 56 10.73 0.00 10.94
N LYS A 57 9.72 0.21 10.08
CA LYS A 57 8.49 -0.60 10.07
C LYS A 57 8.28 -1.39 8.76
N ILE A 58 7.77 -2.61 8.89
CA ILE A 58 7.33 -3.47 7.76
C ILE A 58 5.81 -3.70 7.86
N PRO A 59 5.03 -3.57 6.77
CA PRO A 59 5.46 -3.24 5.42
C PRO A 59 5.84 -1.77 5.24
N TYR A 60 6.62 -1.52 4.19
CA TYR A 60 6.71 -0.21 3.55
C TYR A 60 6.47 -0.34 2.05
N MET A 61 6.09 0.75 1.41
CA MET A 61 5.75 0.81 0.00
C MET A 61 6.53 1.94 -0.67
N THR A 62 7.00 1.69 -1.88
CA THR A 62 7.44 2.75 -2.78
C THR A 62 6.45 2.93 -3.92
N ILE A 63 6.30 4.19 -4.35
CA ILE A 63 5.50 4.58 -5.50
C ILE A 63 6.47 5.17 -6.52
N SER A 64 6.44 4.68 -7.76
CA SER A 64 7.27 5.18 -8.86
C SER A 64 6.39 5.61 -10.01
N GLU A 65 6.70 6.75 -10.63
CA GLU A 65 5.96 7.24 -11.78
C GLU A 65 6.19 6.33 -13.00
N PRO A 66 5.22 6.24 -13.91
CA PRO A 66 5.45 5.61 -15.20
C PRO A 66 6.63 6.28 -15.88
N ASN A 67 7.65 5.50 -16.25
CA ASN A 67 8.89 5.93 -16.93
C ASN A 67 10.01 6.47 -16.03
N THR A 68 9.89 6.43 -14.70
CA THR A 68 11.03 6.66 -13.80
C THR A 68 11.30 5.42 -12.96
N ASN A 69 12.55 4.98 -12.93
CA ASN A 69 12.98 3.88 -12.05
C ASN A 69 13.28 4.35 -10.61
N ALA A 70 13.07 5.64 -10.32
CA ALA A 70 13.30 6.23 -9.02
C ALA A 70 11.97 6.38 -8.27
N PRO A 71 11.89 5.95 -7.00
CA PRO A 71 10.68 6.11 -6.20
C PRO A 71 10.43 7.59 -5.92
N THR A 72 9.20 8.05 -6.20
CA THR A 72 8.75 9.41 -5.90
C THR A 72 8.24 9.54 -4.47
N ALA A 73 7.80 8.44 -3.86
CA ALA A 73 7.39 8.39 -2.47
C ALA A 73 7.80 7.05 -1.82
N SER A 74 8.08 7.10 -0.51
CA SER A 74 8.33 5.92 0.31
C SER A 74 7.56 6.03 1.63
N LEU A 75 6.58 5.14 1.80
CA LEU A 75 5.62 5.15 2.90
C LEU A 75 5.81 3.91 3.76
N ALA A 76 5.92 4.07 5.06
CA ALA A 76 5.94 2.95 6.01
C ALA A 76 4.67 2.92 6.84
N ASP A 77 4.35 1.74 7.38
CA ASP A 77 3.13 1.44 8.14
C ASP A 77 1.90 1.21 7.23
N SER A 78 1.25 0.06 7.40
CA SER A 78 0.08 -0.32 6.59
C SER A 78 -1.08 0.70 6.68
N GLY A 79 -1.26 1.38 7.81
CA GLY A 79 -2.32 2.38 7.99
C GLY A 79 -2.06 3.62 7.15
N ILE A 80 -0.84 4.16 7.24
CA ILE A 80 -0.40 5.34 6.49
C ILE A 80 -0.43 5.06 4.98
N ILE A 81 0.03 3.88 4.57
CA ILE A 81 -0.02 3.46 3.16
C ILE A 81 -1.47 3.46 2.65
N ILE A 82 -2.39 2.83 3.39
CA ILE A 82 -3.81 2.75 2.98
C ILE A 82 -4.45 4.14 2.95
N GLU A 83 -4.15 5.00 3.92
CA GLU A 83 -4.66 6.37 3.95
C GLU A 83 -4.18 7.17 2.74
N ASN A 84 -2.88 7.17 2.46
CA ASN A 84 -2.33 7.85 1.30
C ASN A 84 -2.92 7.35 -0.04
N LEU A 85 -3.09 6.03 -0.20
CA LEU A 85 -3.69 5.47 -1.41
C LEU A 85 -5.16 5.88 -1.58
N LYS A 86 -5.93 5.99 -0.48
CA LYS A 86 -7.31 6.51 -0.53
C LYS A 86 -7.33 7.99 -0.92
N GLU A 87 -6.49 8.81 -0.27
CA GLU A 87 -6.40 10.25 -0.54
C GLU A 87 -6.03 10.55 -2.00
N ASN A 88 -5.22 9.70 -2.61
CA ASN A 88 -4.84 9.79 -4.01
C ASN A 88 -5.79 9.07 -4.97
N GLY A 89 -6.92 8.55 -4.48
CA GLY A 89 -7.96 7.93 -5.31
C GLY A 89 -7.63 6.56 -5.87
N PHE A 90 -6.61 5.87 -5.33
CA PHE A 90 -6.25 4.50 -5.72
C PHE A 90 -7.03 3.42 -4.97
N LEU A 91 -7.63 3.74 -3.83
CA LEU A 91 -8.43 2.83 -3.02
C LEU A 91 -9.73 3.48 -2.56
N ASP A 92 -10.80 2.70 -2.53
CA ASP A 92 -12.05 3.11 -1.92
C ASP A 92 -11.95 3.13 -0.38
N ASP A 93 -12.69 4.07 0.23
CA ASP A 93 -12.89 4.07 1.68
C ASP A 93 -13.99 3.09 2.08
N LEU A 94 -13.59 1.86 2.42
CA LEU A 94 -14.49 0.84 2.98
C LEU A 94 -15.26 1.31 4.23
N ASN A 95 -14.77 2.33 4.93
CA ASN A 95 -15.42 2.86 6.12
C ASN A 95 -16.38 4.02 5.80
N ALA A 96 -16.54 4.43 4.55
CA ALA A 96 -17.32 5.60 4.15
C ALA A 96 -18.75 5.56 4.71
N GLY A 97 -19.41 4.40 4.63
CA GLY A 97 -20.79 4.19 5.10
C GLY A 97 -20.96 3.96 6.61
N LEU A 98 -19.90 4.01 7.41
CA LEU A 98 -19.99 3.81 8.85
C LEU A 98 -20.42 5.09 9.58
N SER A 99 -21.28 4.93 10.60
CA SER A 99 -21.64 6.02 11.50
C SER A 99 -20.42 6.49 12.31
N PRO A 100 -20.40 7.75 12.81
CA PRO A 100 -19.29 8.25 13.63
C PRO A 100 -18.97 7.36 14.84
N SER A 101 -19.99 6.79 15.49
CA SER A 101 -19.85 5.84 16.60
C SER A 101 -19.12 4.55 16.20
N ARG A 102 -19.41 4.02 15.01
CA ARG A 102 -18.76 2.80 14.48
C ARG A 102 -17.33 3.08 14.02
N LYS A 103 -17.06 4.24 13.41
CA LYS A 103 -15.70 4.64 13.03
C LYS A 103 -14.77 4.74 14.25
N ARG A 104 -15.25 5.24 15.39
CA ARG A 104 -14.47 5.31 16.64
C ARG A 104 -14.09 3.94 17.22
N MET A 105 -14.87 2.90 16.96
CA MET A 105 -14.57 1.55 17.45
C MET A 105 -13.37 0.91 16.74
N ILE A 106 -13.02 1.39 15.54
CA ILE A 106 -11.94 0.84 14.70
C ILE A 106 -10.54 1.26 15.21
N TRP A 107 -10.44 2.40 15.88
CA TRP A 107 -9.16 3.01 16.30
C TRP A 107 -8.83 2.84 17.78
N ARG A 108 -9.45 1.85 18.44
CA ARG A 108 -9.17 1.49 19.82
C ARG A 108 -7.99 0.54 19.95
#